data_AF-A7T3L7-F1
#
_entry.id   AF-A7T3L7-F1
#
_cell.length_a   1.000
_cell.length_b   1.000
_cell.length_c   1.000
_cell.angle_alpha   90.00
_cell.angle_beta   90.00
_cell.angle_gamma   90.00
#
_symmetry.space_group_name_H-M   'P 1'
#
loop_
_entity.id
_entity.type
_entity.pdbx_description
1 polymer ?
#
loop_
_entity_poly.entity_id
_entity_poly.type
_entity_poly.pdbx_seq_one_letter_code
_entity_poly.pdbx_strand_id
1 'polypeptide(L)'
;MAQAAGLVQYDSITDDSEETENHVPADESTATDPQASTDDTPKEKVHPDKRSSRKYAIPIAELTTEMAKLLRDVKVFFTKDINLERKGSPISPSTWTKANERILCYLGFCRDTLHYKDISPDLFLRTRLLERDEVIHCVDMQTERFDMARSQSAKARESRNLLSIALFVLIPPSRGQEIRTLRIAPSADREHVQGLNSLVLNSDGTLMFRFEDYKTYGSHGVDVTNLPEDHRLNVIIREYLDKYRDILLDAADDGTTNNFLLLTDKGKPFSGPAFSTHMKSVFYHLTGVSVNLHLLRSSFVTYCYGDSQCTDAMKDSLASALRHTRKQAQLTYDRRNSSEKKSLAVSLASELAENTIESLSAQPSDRNAGLDKGSWVALTVEGSTLANPNILLARIQNLMPGRKASVLWFKATAEKGL
;
A
#
# COMPACT_ATOMS: atom_id res chain seq x y z
N MET A 1 -9.64 41.54 30.93
CA MET A 1 -10.56 40.79 30.05
C MET A 1 -9.76 39.71 29.37
N ALA A 2 -9.81 38.49 29.91
CA ALA A 2 -9.12 37.32 29.38
C ALA A 2 -10.15 36.48 28.60
N GLN A 3 -9.87 36.19 27.32
CA GLN A 3 -10.67 35.27 26.52
C GLN A 3 -10.02 33.88 26.59
N ALA A 4 -10.81 32.95 27.11
CA ALA A 4 -10.51 31.53 27.23
C ALA A 4 -10.55 30.86 25.85
N ALA A 5 -9.47 30.19 25.48
CA ALA A 5 -9.45 29.23 24.39
C ALA A 5 -9.97 27.89 24.93
N GLY A 6 -11.06 27.40 24.36
CA GLY A 6 -11.65 26.10 24.70
C GLY A 6 -10.72 24.95 24.29
N LEU A 7 -10.36 24.13 25.27
CA LEU A 7 -9.78 22.80 25.03
C LEU A 7 -10.86 21.90 24.39
N VAL A 8 -10.57 21.37 23.21
CA VAL A 8 -11.31 20.25 22.64
C VAL A 8 -10.74 18.96 23.24
N GLN A 9 -11.56 18.25 24.01
CA GLN A 9 -11.28 16.91 24.52
C GLN A 9 -11.19 15.92 23.34
N TYR A 10 -10.10 15.16 23.27
CA TYR A 10 -10.00 13.97 22.45
C TYR A 10 -10.70 12.82 23.18
N ASP A 11 -11.90 12.45 22.71
CA ASP A 11 -12.55 11.22 23.14
C ASP A 11 -11.85 10.01 22.51
N SER A 12 -11.44 9.08 23.39
CA SER A 12 -10.90 7.77 23.04
C SER A 12 -11.99 6.92 22.40
N ILE A 13 -11.89 6.68 21.09
CA ILE A 13 -12.77 5.74 20.38
C ILE A 13 -12.19 4.33 20.51
N THR A 14 -12.94 3.46 21.15
CA THR A 14 -12.72 2.04 21.35
C THR A 14 -12.79 1.27 20.02
N ASP A 15 -11.89 0.31 19.86
CA ASP A 15 -11.66 -0.53 18.69
C ASP A 15 -12.56 -1.77 18.76
N ASP A 16 -13.77 -1.69 18.22
CA ASP A 16 -14.67 -2.83 18.03
C ASP A 16 -14.86 -3.08 16.53
N SER A 17 -14.12 -4.04 16.00
CA SER A 17 -14.53 -4.77 14.80
C SER A 17 -13.94 -6.18 14.81
N GLU A 18 -14.59 -7.07 15.55
CA GLU A 18 -14.45 -8.51 15.37
C GLU A 18 -15.04 -8.91 14.00
N GLU A 19 -14.22 -9.60 13.20
CA GLU A 19 -14.65 -10.29 11.98
C GLU A 19 -15.50 -11.50 12.38
N THR A 20 -16.81 -11.45 12.12
CA THR A 20 -17.68 -12.63 12.17
C THR A 20 -17.64 -13.35 10.82
N GLU A 21 -16.99 -14.51 10.79
CA GLU A 21 -17.09 -15.46 9.68
C GLU A 21 -18.50 -16.07 9.65
N ASN A 22 -19.24 -15.81 8.56
CA ASN A 22 -20.52 -16.45 8.32
C ASN A 22 -20.33 -17.94 8.00
N HIS A 23 -20.91 -18.75 8.87
CA HIS A 23 -21.08 -20.19 8.79
C HIS A 23 -22.01 -20.56 7.62
N VAL A 24 -21.60 -21.52 6.78
CA VAL A 24 -22.47 -22.19 5.80
C VAL A 24 -22.97 -23.49 6.46
N PRO A 25 -24.28 -23.79 6.46
CA PRO A 25 -24.83 -24.92 7.20
C PRO A 25 -24.57 -26.23 6.45
N ALA A 26 -24.10 -27.24 7.17
CA ALA A 26 -24.03 -28.62 6.70
C ALA A 26 -25.19 -29.41 7.30
N ASP A 27 -25.75 -30.28 6.47
CA ASP A 27 -26.97 -31.06 6.63
C ASP A 27 -27.15 -31.78 7.98
N GLU A 28 -28.43 -31.83 8.37
CA GLU A 28 -28.97 -32.70 9.40
C GLU A 28 -28.73 -34.18 9.08
N SER A 29 -28.07 -34.90 9.98
CA SER A 29 -28.38 -36.30 10.21
C SER A 29 -28.20 -36.65 11.69
N THR A 30 -29.32 -37.03 12.28
CA THR A 30 -29.61 -37.47 13.65
C THR A 30 -28.68 -38.55 14.21
N ALA A 31 -28.22 -38.39 15.46
CA ALA A 31 -28.16 -39.48 16.47
C ALA A 31 -27.75 -38.95 17.86
N THR A 32 -28.76 -38.74 18.71
CA THR A 32 -28.83 -38.98 20.17
C THR A 32 -27.55 -39.02 21.03
N ASP A 33 -27.47 -38.08 21.98
CA ASP A 33 -26.72 -38.17 23.25
C ASP A 33 -27.16 -39.36 24.11
N PRO A 34 -26.25 -39.87 24.97
CA PRO A 34 -26.62 -39.92 26.37
C PRO A 34 -25.52 -39.39 27.32
N GLN A 35 -25.95 -38.40 28.10
CA GLN A 35 -25.72 -38.13 29.52
C GLN A 35 -24.31 -38.23 30.15
N ALA A 36 -24.01 -37.13 30.84
CA ALA A 36 -22.92 -36.90 31.78
C ALA A 36 -22.76 -37.97 32.87
N SER A 37 -21.51 -38.35 33.13
CA SER A 37 -21.06 -38.78 34.45
C SER A 37 -20.00 -37.82 34.95
N THR A 38 -20.30 -37.17 36.06
CA THR A 38 -19.36 -36.46 36.93
C THR A 38 -18.39 -37.46 37.54
N ASP A 39 -17.08 -37.22 37.42
CA ASP A 39 -16.13 -37.78 38.37
C ASP A 39 -15.02 -36.76 38.70
N ASP A 40 -14.96 -36.43 39.98
CA ASP A 40 -14.04 -35.49 40.61
C ASP A 40 -12.73 -36.22 40.90
N THR A 41 -11.63 -35.83 40.25
CA THR A 41 -10.28 -36.18 40.72
C THR A 41 -9.34 -34.99 40.65
N PRO A 42 -8.44 -34.80 41.63
CA PRO A 42 -7.70 -33.56 41.80
C PRO A 42 -6.67 -33.37 40.67
N LYS A 43 -6.76 -32.25 39.94
CA LYS A 43 -5.78 -31.92 38.89
C LYS A 43 -4.44 -31.53 39.51
N GLU A 44 -3.46 -32.41 39.30
CA GLU A 44 -2.04 -32.18 39.54
C GLU A 44 -1.54 -30.95 38.75
N LYS A 45 -0.77 -30.07 39.41
CA LYS A 45 -0.23 -28.84 38.79
C LYS A 45 0.87 -29.20 37.78
N VAL A 46 0.55 -29.15 36.49
CA VAL A 46 1.52 -29.34 35.40
C VAL A 46 2.36 -28.08 35.19
N HIS A 47 3.69 -28.24 35.24
CA HIS A 47 4.69 -27.21 34.93
C HIS A 47 4.56 -26.67 33.49
N PRO A 48 4.90 -25.38 33.24
CA PRO A 48 4.57 -24.67 31.99
C PRO A 48 5.30 -25.11 30.71
N ASP A 49 6.26 -26.05 30.77
CA ASP A 49 7.12 -26.39 29.62
C ASP A 49 6.59 -27.50 28.69
N LYS A 50 5.35 -27.97 28.85
CA LYS A 50 4.73 -28.95 27.94
C LYS A 50 3.39 -28.47 27.41
N ARG A 51 3.37 -27.37 26.66
CA ARG A 51 2.29 -27.13 25.70
C ARG A 51 2.59 -27.91 24.42
N SER A 52 1.83 -28.99 24.24
CA SER A 52 1.73 -29.81 23.03
C SER A 52 2.02 -29.01 21.75
N SER A 53 3.18 -29.24 21.13
CA SER A 53 3.44 -28.73 19.79
C SER A 53 2.44 -29.39 18.85
N ARG A 54 1.65 -28.57 18.14
CA ARG A 54 0.74 -29.08 17.10
C ARG A 54 1.51 -30.02 16.17
N LYS A 55 0.90 -31.16 15.80
CA LYS A 55 1.51 -32.30 15.12
C LYS A 55 2.23 -31.99 13.79
N TYR A 56 2.06 -30.78 13.26
CA TYR A 56 2.57 -30.30 11.96
C TYR A 56 3.47 -29.05 12.08
N ALA A 57 3.86 -28.62 13.29
CA ALA A 57 4.84 -27.55 13.44
C ALA A 57 6.25 -28.11 13.31
N ILE A 58 7.09 -27.47 12.49
CA ILE A 58 8.51 -27.85 12.42
C ILE A 58 9.21 -27.50 13.76
N PRO A 59 9.98 -28.42 14.37
CA PRO A 59 10.80 -28.11 15.52
C PRO A 59 11.86 -27.05 15.19
N ILE A 60 12.10 -26.11 16.10
CA ILE A 60 13.11 -25.04 15.91
C ILE A 60 14.51 -25.62 15.63
N ALA A 61 14.84 -26.77 16.23
CA ALA A 61 16.11 -27.46 16.04
C ALA A 61 16.29 -28.01 14.62
N GLU A 62 15.21 -28.18 13.85
CA GLU A 62 15.24 -28.71 12.48
C GLU A 62 15.25 -27.58 11.42
N LEU A 63 15.28 -26.33 11.86
CA LEU A 63 15.39 -25.19 10.95
C LEU A 63 16.81 -25.10 10.38
N THR A 64 16.91 -24.71 9.11
CA THR A 64 18.19 -24.30 8.51
C THR A 64 18.78 -23.12 9.27
N THR A 65 20.11 -22.95 9.23
CA THR A 65 20.79 -21.85 9.92
C THR A 65 20.27 -20.48 9.45
N GLU A 66 20.00 -20.35 8.14
CA GLU A 66 19.44 -19.14 7.54
C GLU A 66 18.02 -18.86 8.05
N MET A 67 17.17 -19.87 8.11
CA MET A 67 15.81 -19.73 8.62
C MET A 67 15.79 -19.36 10.11
N ALA A 68 16.62 -20.02 10.91
CA ALA A 68 16.75 -19.71 12.33
C ALA A 68 17.27 -18.27 12.56
N LYS A 69 18.20 -17.80 11.71
CA LYS A 69 18.65 -16.41 11.71
C LYS A 69 17.51 -15.45 11.36
N LEU A 70 16.77 -15.70 10.28
CA LEU A 70 15.62 -14.90 9.89
C LEU A 70 14.60 -14.77 11.03
N LEU A 71 14.18 -15.87 11.65
CA LEU A 71 13.19 -15.80 12.74
C LEU A 71 13.68 -15.01 13.96
N ARG A 72 14.99 -15.05 14.25
CA ARG A 72 15.58 -14.20 15.28
C ARG A 72 15.55 -12.72 14.88
N ASP A 73 15.93 -12.40 13.66
CA ASP A 73 15.94 -11.02 13.16
C ASP A 73 14.52 -10.43 13.11
N VAL A 74 13.54 -11.23 12.66
CA VAL A 74 12.11 -10.89 12.66
C VAL A 74 11.60 -10.69 14.09
N LYS A 75 11.96 -11.56 15.04
CA LYS A 75 11.62 -11.37 16.45
C LYS A 75 12.10 -10.01 16.94
N VAL A 76 13.40 -9.74 16.77
CA VAL A 76 14.02 -8.48 17.19
C VAL A 76 13.32 -7.29 16.53
N PHE A 77 13.07 -7.35 15.23
CA PHE A 77 12.39 -6.29 14.49
C PHE A 77 11.02 -5.94 15.09
N PHE A 78 10.19 -6.95 15.38
CA PHE A 78 8.82 -6.74 15.86
C PHE A 78 8.70 -6.51 17.37
N THR A 79 9.65 -6.97 18.19
CA THR A 79 9.59 -6.79 19.65
C THR A 79 10.43 -5.62 20.17
N LYS A 80 11.32 -5.04 19.35
CA LYS A 80 12.13 -3.88 19.77
C LYS A 80 11.26 -2.66 20.05
N ASP A 81 11.52 -1.98 21.16
CA ASP A 81 10.71 -0.83 21.62
C ASP A 81 10.70 0.30 20.59
N ILE A 82 11.87 0.70 20.12
CA ILE A 82 12.04 1.74 19.11
C ILE A 82 12.59 1.13 17.83
N ASN A 83 11.80 1.16 16.77
CA ASN A 83 12.19 0.72 15.44
C ASN A 83 11.58 1.68 14.39
N LEU A 84 12.43 2.45 13.71
CA LEU A 84 12.02 3.46 12.72
C LEU A 84 11.52 2.84 11.41
N GLU A 85 11.89 1.59 11.15
CA GLU A 85 11.50 0.84 9.95
C GLU A 85 10.17 0.09 10.14
N ARG A 86 9.70 -0.06 11.38
CA ARG A 86 8.44 -0.75 11.70
C ARG A 86 7.27 0.24 11.70
N LYS A 87 6.18 -0.15 11.03
CA LYS A 87 4.87 0.52 11.17
C LYS A 87 4.21 0.05 12.47
N GLY A 88 4.02 0.96 13.43
CA GLY A 88 3.28 0.71 14.67
C GLY A 88 4.14 0.28 15.88
N SER A 89 3.45 0.11 17.01
CA SER A 89 4.03 -0.22 18.32
C SER A 89 4.69 -1.61 18.34
N PRO A 90 5.60 -1.87 19.31
CA PRO A 90 6.16 -3.20 19.51
C PRO A 90 5.06 -4.22 19.78
N ILE A 91 5.22 -5.42 19.23
CA ILE A 91 4.32 -6.51 19.60
C ILE A 91 4.73 -7.09 20.94
N SER A 92 3.74 -7.51 21.73
CA SER A 92 4.01 -8.17 23.00
C SER A 92 4.73 -9.51 22.79
N PRO A 93 5.50 -10.01 23.78
CA PRO A 93 6.10 -11.33 23.71
C PRO A 93 5.09 -12.46 23.47
N SER A 94 3.87 -12.35 24.02
CA SER A 94 2.82 -13.37 23.84
C SER A 94 2.25 -13.35 22.41
N THR A 95 2.11 -12.17 21.81
CA THR A 95 1.74 -12.00 20.39
C THR A 95 2.81 -12.61 19.49
N TRP A 96 4.09 -12.36 19.78
CA TRP A 96 5.20 -12.97 19.05
C TRP A 96 5.16 -14.50 19.13
N THR A 97 4.96 -15.07 20.33
CA THR A 97 4.90 -16.53 20.49
C THR A 97 3.83 -17.16 19.61
N LYS A 98 2.63 -16.56 19.54
CA LYS A 98 1.55 -17.02 18.66
C LYS A 98 1.92 -16.90 17.17
N ALA A 99 2.54 -15.79 16.78
CA ALA A 99 2.98 -15.58 15.39
C ALA A 99 4.07 -16.59 14.99
N ASN A 100 5.06 -16.78 15.86
CA ASN A 100 6.13 -17.75 15.67
C ASN A 100 5.59 -19.18 15.55
N GLU A 101 4.62 -19.57 16.38
CA GLU A 101 3.96 -20.87 16.26
C GLU A 101 3.27 -21.05 14.91
N ARG A 102 2.54 -20.03 14.41
CA ARG A 102 1.90 -20.05 13.09
C ARG A 102 2.93 -20.17 11.95
N ILE A 103 4.07 -19.49 12.09
CA ILE A 103 5.17 -19.57 11.14
C ILE A 103 5.73 -20.99 11.09
N LEU A 104 6.02 -21.60 12.24
CA LEU A 104 6.53 -22.98 12.32
C LEU A 104 5.52 -24.01 11.78
N CYS A 105 4.22 -23.78 12.00
CA CYS A 105 3.16 -24.57 11.40
C CYS A 105 3.15 -24.47 9.87
N TYR A 106 3.30 -23.26 9.32
CA TYR A 106 3.36 -23.06 7.87
C TYR A 106 4.59 -23.75 7.25
N LEU A 107 5.75 -23.65 7.91
CA LEU A 107 6.96 -24.33 7.45
C LEU A 107 6.83 -25.85 7.49
N GLY A 108 6.26 -26.40 8.57
CA GLY A 108 5.98 -27.83 8.67
C GLY A 108 4.99 -28.30 7.60
N PHE A 109 3.95 -27.51 7.30
CA PHE A 109 3.06 -27.78 6.16
C PHE A 109 3.79 -27.79 4.80
N CYS A 110 4.68 -26.82 4.55
CA CYS A 110 5.45 -26.77 3.31
C CYS A 110 6.37 -28.01 3.16
N ARG A 111 7.00 -28.44 4.25
CA ARG A 111 7.88 -29.61 4.24
C ARG A 111 7.10 -30.93 4.13
N ASP A 112 6.13 -31.13 5.01
CA ASP A 112 5.51 -32.44 5.23
C ASP A 112 4.34 -32.69 4.27
N THR A 113 3.62 -31.65 3.89
CA THR A 113 2.45 -31.76 3.00
C THR A 113 2.76 -31.38 1.56
N LEU A 114 3.53 -30.32 1.33
CA LEU A 114 3.88 -29.86 -0.02
C LEU A 114 5.20 -30.45 -0.53
N HIS A 115 5.93 -31.20 0.30
CA HIS A 115 7.18 -31.85 -0.04
C HIS A 115 8.27 -30.91 -0.58
N TYR A 116 8.31 -29.69 -0.06
CA TYR A 116 9.37 -28.74 -0.40
C TYR A 116 10.71 -29.25 0.13
N LYS A 117 11.68 -29.41 -0.77
CA LYS A 117 13.00 -29.98 -0.46
C LYS A 117 13.88 -29.04 0.37
N ASP A 118 13.67 -27.73 0.23
CA ASP A 118 14.42 -26.72 0.95
C ASP A 118 13.47 -25.77 1.66
N ILE A 119 13.71 -25.59 2.96
CA ILE A 119 12.97 -24.68 3.83
C ILE A 119 13.87 -23.45 4.06
N SER A 120 13.94 -22.62 3.01
CA SER A 120 14.74 -21.40 3.01
C SER A 120 13.87 -20.16 3.33
N PRO A 121 14.49 -19.04 3.79
CA PRO A 121 13.84 -17.75 3.96
C PRO A 121 12.97 -17.30 2.78
N ASP A 122 13.27 -17.77 1.56
CA ASP A 122 12.55 -17.42 0.34
C ASP A 122 11.08 -17.84 0.35
N LEU A 123 10.71 -18.80 1.20
CA LEU A 123 9.31 -19.16 1.44
C LEU A 123 8.49 -18.02 2.02
N PHE A 124 9.13 -17.10 2.75
CA PHE A 124 8.51 -15.90 3.29
C PHE A 124 8.68 -14.68 2.41
N LEU A 125 9.48 -14.77 1.34
CA LEU A 125 9.51 -13.72 0.35
C LEU A 125 8.12 -13.69 -0.27
N ARG A 126 7.32 -12.78 0.28
CA ARG A 126 6.09 -12.30 -0.31
C ARG A 126 6.41 -12.10 -1.77
N THR A 127 5.61 -12.71 -2.63
CA THR A 127 5.52 -12.40 -4.06
C THR A 127 5.94 -10.94 -4.24
N ARG A 128 7.14 -10.72 -4.82
CA ARG A 128 7.76 -9.38 -4.84
C ARG A 128 6.72 -8.40 -5.35
N LEU A 129 6.57 -7.26 -4.67
CA LEU A 129 5.76 -6.20 -5.22
C LEU A 129 6.43 -5.80 -6.53
N LEU A 130 5.76 -6.03 -7.66
CA LEU A 130 6.20 -5.41 -8.90
C LEU A 130 5.99 -3.91 -8.76
N GLU A 131 7.07 -3.16 -8.95
CA GLU A 131 6.98 -1.70 -8.98
C GLU A 131 6.10 -1.26 -10.15
N ARG A 132 5.47 -0.10 -10.02
CA ARG A 132 4.44 0.29 -10.99
C ARG A 132 5.02 0.44 -12.40
N ASP A 133 6.25 0.89 -12.53
CA ASP A 133 6.94 1.02 -13.82
C ASP A 133 7.15 -0.34 -14.50
N GLU A 134 7.48 -1.39 -13.72
CA GLU A 134 7.62 -2.76 -14.22
C GLU A 134 6.28 -3.32 -14.70
N VAL A 135 5.20 -3.01 -13.96
CA VAL A 135 3.83 -3.38 -14.32
C VAL A 135 3.40 -2.65 -15.61
N ILE A 136 3.75 -1.37 -15.77
CA ILE A 136 3.45 -0.59 -16.97
C ILE A 136 4.19 -1.17 -18.19
N HIS A 137 5.48 -1.46 -18.04
CA HIS A 137 6.31 -2.00 -19.11
C HIS A 137 5.81 -3.35 -19.65
N CYS A 138 5.08 -4.12 -18.84
CA CYS A 138 4.46 -5.38 -19.28
C CYS A 138 3.48 -5.18 -20.45
N VAL A 139 2.84 -4.02 -20.59
CA VAL A 139 1.94 -3.74 -21.72
C VAL A 139 2.75 -3.72 -23.02
N ASP A 140 3.87 -3.00 -23.04
CA ASP A 140 4.68 -2.86 -24.24
C ASP A 140 5.36 -4.19 -24.61
N MET A 141 5.92 -4.91 -23.63
CA MET A 141 6.48 -6.25 -23.85
C MET A 141 5.44 -7.24 -24.41
N GLN A 142 4.20 -7.15 -23.92
CA GLN A 142 3.12 -8.01 -24.40
C GLN A 142 2.60 -7.58 -25.79
N THR A 143 2.63 -6.29 -26.10
CA THR A 143 2.39 -5.78 -27.47
C THR A 143 3.43 -6.35 -28.44
N GLU A 144 4.72 -6.33 -28.11
CA GLU A 144 5.77 -6.93 -28.94
C GLU A 144 5.53 -8.44 -29.18
N ARG A 145 5.14 -9.18 -28.13
CA ARG A 145 4.78 -10.61 -28.27
C ARG A 145 3.60 -10.83 -29.21
N PHE A 146 2.58 -9.97 -29.11
CA PHE A 146 1.44 -10.00 -30.01
C PHE A 146 1.85 -9.73 -31.47
N ASP A 147 2.74 -8.76 -31.71
CA ASP A 147 3.23 -8.42 -33.05
C ASP A 147 4.10 -9.54 -33.66
N MET A 148 4.89 -10.22 -32.83
CA MET A 148 5.72 -11.36 -33.23
C MET A 148 4.92 -12.65 -33.49
N ALA A 149 3.67 -12.74 -33.03
CA ALA A 149 2.85 -13.94 -33.18
C ALA A 149 2.49 -14.18 -34.66
N ARG A 150 2.85 -15.35 -35.18
CA ARG A 150 2.76 -15.66 -36.62
C ARG A 150 1.42 -16.23 -37.07
N SER A 151 0.71 -16.95 -36.19
CA SER A 151 -0.58 -17.57 -36.53
C SER A 151 -1.74 -16.79 -35.92
N GLN A 152 -2.93 -16.87 -36.54
CA GLN A 152 -4.14 -16.21 -36.03
C GLN A 152 -4.51 -16.70 -34.62
N SER A 153 -4.42 -18.00 -34.36
CA SER A 153 -4.66 -18.54 -33.02
C SER A 153 -3.61 -18.09 -31.99
N ALA A 154 -2.35 -17.92 -32.40
CA ALA A 154 -1.33 -17.35 -31.51
C ALA A 154 -1.62 -15.86 -31.23
N LYS A 155 -1.93 -15.07 -32.27
CA LYS A 155 -2.34 -13.67 -32.12
C LYS A 155 -3.55 -13.52 -31.22
N ALA A 156 -4.53 -14.41 -31.31
CA ALA A 156 -5.70 -14.38 -30.44
C ALA A 156 -5.34 -14.59 -28.96
N ARG A 157 -4.46 -15.54 -28.66
CA ARG A 157 -3.96 -15.76 -27.30
C ARG A 157 -3.13 -14.60 -26.78
N GLU A 158 -2.22 -14.06 -27.59
CA GLU A 158 -1.41 -12.90 -27.18
C GLU A 158 -2.23 -11.62 -27.06
N SER A 159 -3.27 -11.43 -27.88
CA SER A 159 -4.23 -10.33 -27.78
C SER A 159 -5.05 -10.43 -26.49
N ARG A 160 -5.52 -11.62 -26.11
CA ARG A 160 -6.16 -11.84 -24.80
C ARG A 160 -5.19 -11.51 -23.66
N ASN A 161 -3.93 -11.94 -23.74
CA ASN A 161 -2.93 -11.68 -22.70
C ASN A 161 -2.66 -10.16 -22.58
N LEU A 162 -2.53 -9.47 -23.72
CA LEU A 162 -2.39 -8.02 -23.80
C LEU A 162 -3.56 -7.31 -23.14
N LEU A 163 -4.80 -7.66 -23.52
CA LEU A 163 -6.00 -7.09 -22.91
C LEU A 163 -6.05 -7.36 -21.41
N SER A 164 -5.74 -8.58 -20.99
CA SER A 164 -5.75 -8.98 -19.58
C SER A 164 -4.78 -8.13 -18.76
N ILE A 165 -3.58 -7.84 -19.26
CA ILE A 165 -2.63 -6.93 -18.60
C ILE A 165 -3.15 -5.49 -18.66
N ALA A 166 -3.58 -5.02 -19.82
CA ALA A 166 -4.02 -3.64 -20.03
C ALA A 166 -5.16 -3.24 -19.09
N LEU A 167 -6.05 -4.15 -18.72
CA LEU A 167 -7.12 -3.94 -17.73
C LEU A 167 -6.63 -3.67 -16.30
N PHE A 168 -5.38 -3.98 -15.95
CA PHE A 168 -4.75 -3.64 -14.66
C PHE A 168 -3.73 -2.50 -14.77
N VAL A 169 -3.43 -2.03 -15.98
CA VAL A 169 -2.40 -1.02 -16.24
C VAL A 169 -3.02 0.30 -16.70
N LEU A 170 -3.85 0.27 -17.74
CA LEU A 170 -4.38 1.46 -18.39
C LEU A 170 -5.60 2.06 -17.68
N ILE A 171 -6.09 1.40 -16.64
CA ILE A 171 -7.11 1.89 -15.71
C ILE A 171 -6.71 1.49 -14.28
N PRO A 172 -7.28 2.12 -13.23
CA PRO A 172 -7.06 1.70 -11.85
C PRO A 172 -7.35 0.20 -11.67
N PRO A 173 -6.41 -0.58 -11.09
CA PRO A 173 -6.51 -2.04 -11.07
C PRO A 173 -7.69 -2.53 -10.22
N SER A 174 -8.68 -3.10 -10.88
CA SER A 174 -9.83 -3.77 -10.27
C SER A 174 -9.42 -5.08 -9.58
N ARG A 175 -10.35 -5.71 -8.84
CA ARG A 175 -10.12 -7.07 -8.32
C ARG A 175 -10.19 -8.10 -9.45
N GLY A 176 -9.53 -9.23 -9.26
CA GLY A 176 -9.58 -10.33 -10.24
C GLY A 176 -10.99 -10.85 -10.52
N GLN A 177 -11.89 -10.85 -9.51
CA GLN A 177 -13.30 -11.18 -9.73
C GLN A 177 -13.97 -10.19 -10.69
N GLU A 178 -13.83 -8.89 -10.42
CA GLU A 178 -14.46 -7.83 -11.21
C GLU A 178 -14.06 -7.93 -12.67
N ILE A 179 -12.77 -8.16 -12.96
CA ILE A 179 -12.26 -8.30 -14.33
C ILE A 179 -12.70 -9.60 -15.00
N ARG A 180 -12.58 -10.76 -14.31
CA ARG A 180 -12.87 -12.07 -14.93
C ARG A 180 -14.36 -12.27 -15.23
N THR A 181 -15.26 -11.57 -14.52
CA THR A 181 -16.71 -11.68 -14.70
C THR A 181 -17.30 -10.63 -15.63
N LEU A 182 -16.48 -9.75 -16.23
CA LEU A 182 -16.94 -8.77 -17.21
C LEU A 182 -17.63 -9.45 -18.40
N ARG A 183 -18.87 -9.04 -18.67
CA ARG A 183 -19.64 -9.44 -19.83
C ARG A 183 -19.77 -8.31 -20.85
N ILE A 184 -19.65 -8.63 -22.13
CA ILE A 184 -19.86 -7.72 -23.24
C ILE A 184 -21.36 -7.49 -23.39
N ALA A 185 -21.76 -6.23 -23.44
CA ALA A 185 -23.15 -5.82 -23.58
C ALA A 185 -23.29 -4.77 -24.70
N PRO A 186 -24.18 -4.98 -25.68
CA PRO A 186 -24.59 -3.89 -26.58
C PRO A 186 -25.26 -2.76 -25.79
N SER A 187 -25.11 -1.51 -26.24
CA SER A 187 -25.72 -0.35 -25.57
C SER A 187 -27.25 -0.40 -25.45
N ALA A 188 -27.93 -1.22 -26.25
CA ALA A 188 -29.38 -1.43 -26.20
C ALA A 188 -29.83 -2.47 -25.16
N ASP A 189 -28.94 -3.33 -24.66
CA ASP A 189 -29.27 -4.51 -23.82
C ASP A 189 -29.00 -4.28 -22.32
N ARG A 190 -29.15 -3.04 -21.84
CA ARG A 190 -28.83 -2.68 -20.45
C ARG A 190 -29.64 -3.46 -19.41
N GLU A 191 -30.86 -3.89 -19.73
CA GLU A 191 -31.70 -4.69 -18.83
C GLU A 191 -31.17 -6.13 -18.63
N HIS A 192 -30.55 -6.72 -19.65
CA HIS A 192 -30.02 -8.09 -19.60
C HIS A 192 -28.74 -8.25 -18.78
N VAL A 193 -28.12 -7.14 -18.35
CA VAL A 193 -26.85 -7.14 -17.61
C VAL A 193 -26.96 -6.53 -16.21
N GLN A 194 -28.17 -6.29 -15.72
CA GLN A 194 -28.40 -5.80 -14.37
C GLN A 194 -27.84 -6.78 -13.32
N GLY A 195 -27.18 -6.25 -12.28
CA GLY A 195 -26.53 -7.05 -11.24
C GLY A 195 -25.24 -7.76 -11.69
N LEU A 196 -24.79 -7.56 -12.93
CA LEU A 196 -23.57 -8.16 -13.48
C LEU A 196 -22.52 -7.10 -13.79
N ASN A 197 -21.25 -7.52 -13.81
CA ASN A 197 -20.18 -6.70 -14.32
C ASN A 197 -20.23 -6.70 -15.85
N SER A 198 -20.31 -5.52 -16.46
CA SER A 198 -20.49 -5.37 -17.90
C SER A 198 -19.55 -4.35 -18.52
N LEU A 199 -19.17 -4.63 -19.76
CA LEU A 199 -18.51 -3.74 -20.69
C LEU A 199 -19.54 -3.37 -21.77
N VAL A 200 -20.05 -2.15 -21.70
CA VAL A 200 -21.03 -1.64 -22.65
C VAL A 200 -20.32 -1.01 -23.84
N LEU A 201 -20.64 -1.50 -25.04
CA LEU A 201 -20.15 -0.94 -26.29
C LEU A 201 -21.14 0.12 -26.76
N ASN A 202 -20.78 1.41 -26.67
CA ASN A 202 -21.65 2.49 -27.15
C ASN A 202 -21.53 2.67 -28.66
N SER A 203 -22.62 3.16 -29.27
CA SER A 203 -22.70 3.42 -30.72
C SER A 203 -21.80 4.57 -31.18
N ASP A 204 -21.37 5.44 -30.27
CA ASP A 204 -20.48 6.58 -30.52
C ASP A 204 -18.98 6.24 -30.47
N GLY A 205 -18.62 4.95 -30.41
CA GLY A 205 -17.24 4.51 -30.31
C GLY A 205 -16.70 4.40 -28.88
N THR A 206 -17.35 5.04 -27.90
CA THR A 206 -16.93 4.96 -26.49
C THR A 206 -17.25 3.60 -25.86
N LEU A 207 -16.54 3.28 -24.78
CA LEU A 207 -16.82 2.10 -23.96
C LEU A 207 -17.16 2.51 -22.54
N MET A 208 -18.01 1.74 -21.87
CA MET A 208 -18.34 1.96 -20.47
C MET A 208 -18.16 0.66 -19.69
N PHE A 209 -17.26 0.70 -18.70
CA PHE A 209 -17.24 -0.31 -17.65
C PHE A 209 -18.34 0.00 -16.65
N ARG A 210 -19.12 -1.01 -16.31
CA ARG A 210 -20.17 -0.95 -15.31
C ARG A 210 -20.01 -2.13 -14.36
N PHE A 211 -19.72 -1.84 -13.10
CA PHE A 211 -19.54 -2.85 -12.06
C PHE A 211 -20.73 -2.84 -11.08
N GLU A 212 -21.35 -3.99 -10.90
CA GLU A 212 -22.45 -4.23 -9.95
C GLU A 212 -22.21 -5.47 -9.08
N ASP A 213 -21.43 -6.45 -9.57
CA ASP A 213 -21.01 -7.62 -8.80
C ASP A 213 -19.63 -7.37 -8.18
N TYR A 214 -19.62 -6.69 -7.03
CA TYR A 214 -18.41 -6.50 -6.23
C TYR A 214 -18.72 -6.35 -4.73
N LYS A 215 -17.71 -6.64 -3.89
CA LYS A 215 -17.84 -6.78 -2.42
C LYS A 215 -18.55 -5.61 -1.73
N THR A 216 -18.35 -4.39 -2.22
CA THR A 216 -18.80 -3.16 -1.57
C THR A 216 -19.96 -2.48 -2.30
N TYR A 217 -20.61 -3.20 -3.23
CA TYR A 217 -21.77 -2.73 -4.00
C TYR A 217 -22.88 -2.19 -3.09
N GLY A 218 -23.22 -2.90 -2.00
CA GLY A 218 -24.26 -2.44 -1.07
C GLY A 218 -24.00 -1.08 -0.43
N SER A 219 -22.74 -0.62 -0.40
CA SER A 219 -22.37 0.69 0.16
C SER A 219 -22.05 1.75 -0.90
N HIS A 220 -21.59 1.35 -2.08
CA HIS A 220 -21.12 2.28 -3.12
C HIS A 220 -22.03 2.33 -4.37
N GLY A 221 -22.98 1.40 -4.49
CA GLY A 221 -23.91 1.31 -5.61
C GLY A 221 -23.25 0.87 -6.91
N VAL A 222 -23.81 1.28 -8.04
CA VAL A 222 -23.24 0.99 -9.36
C VAL A 222 -22.00 1.84 -9.59
N ASP A 223 -20.88 1.21 -9.95
CA ASP A 223 -19.66 1.92 -10.33
C ASP A 223 -19.53 1.96 -11.86
N VAL A 224 -19.26 3.15 -12.42
CA VAL A 224 -19.23 3.38 -13.87
C VAL A 224 -17.97 4.12 -14.24
N THR A 225 -17.25 3.61 -15.24
CA THR A 225 -16.08 4.26 -15.83
C THR A 225 -16.21 4.31 -17.35
N ASN A 226 -16.25 5.51 -17.92
CA ASN A 226 -16.28 5.71 -19.36
C ASN A 226 -14.86 5.81 -19.93
N LEU A 227 -14.65 5.17 -21.08
CA LEU A 227 -13.44 5.28 -21.86
C LEU A 227 -13.73 5.96 -23.20
N PRO A 228 -13.06 7.08 -23.50
CA PRO A 228 -13.06 7.68 -24.83
C PRO A 228 -12.63 6.71 -25.93
N GLU A 229 -13.04 6.99 -27.16
CA GLU A 229 -12.69 6.16 -28.35
C GLU A 229 -11.17 6.06 -28.56
N ASP A 230 -10.45 7.17 -28.38
CA ASP A 230 -9.00 7.28 -28.55
C ASP A 230 -8.18 6.74 -27.38
N HIS A 231 -8.84 6.34 -26.29
CA HIS A 231 -8.14 5.77 -25.13
C HIS A 231 -7.47 4.44 -25.51
N ARG A 232 -6.17 4.27 -25.20
CA ARG A 232 -5.37 3.09 -25.59
C ARG A 232 -6.05 1.76 -25.21
N LEU A 233 -6.68 1.67 -24.03
CA LEU A 233 -7.42 0.47 -23.62
C LEU A 233 -8.66 0.20 -24.49
N ASN A 234 -9.37 1.25 -24.95
CA ASN A 234 -10.51 1.10 -25.84
C ASN A 234 -10.05 0.51 -27.19
N VAL A 235 -8.98 1.05 -27.76
CA VAL A 235 -8.37 0.53 -29.00
C VAL A 235 -8.00 -0.95 -28.86
N ILE A 236 -7.34 -1.34 -27.76
CA ILE A 236 -6.97 -2.74 -27.49
C ILE A 236 -8.21 -3.63 -27.36
N ILE A 237 -9.24 -3.18 -26.63
CA ILE A 237 -10.49 -3.91 -26.47
C ILE A 237 -11.16 -4.13 -27.82
N ARG A 238 -11.35 -3.07 -28.61
CA ARG A 238 -12.02 -3.19 -29.91
C ARG A 238 -11.25 -4.09 -30.86
N GLU A 239 -9.93 -3.95 -30.94
CA GLU A 239 -9.15 -4.86 -31.78
C GLU A 239 -9.28 -6.33 -31.34
N TYR A 240 -9.24 -6.60 -30.02
CA TYR A 240 -9.46 -7.94 -29.50
C TYR A 240 -10.85 -8.47 -29.85
N LEU A 241 -11.91 -7.69 -29.63
CA LEU A 241 -13.29 -8.08 -29.90
C LEU A 241 -13.53 -8.31 -31.40
N ASP A 242 -13.07 -7.40 -32.26
CA ASP A 242 -13.39 -7.40 -33.68
C ASP A 242 -12.60 -8.45 -34.48
N LYS A 243 -11.38 -8.79 -34.04
CA LYS A 243 -10.48 -9.65 -34.83
C LYS A 243 -10.15 -11.00 -34.21
N TYR A 244 -10.11 -11.08 -32.88
CA TYR A 244 -9.38 -12.14 -32.19
C TYR A 244 -10.22 -12.96 -31.21
N ARG A 245 -11.22 -12.35 -30.58
CA ARG A 245 -12.01 -13.01 -29.54
C ARG A 245 -12.76 -14.22 -30.08
N ASP A 246 -13.37 -14.10 -31.25
CA ASP A 246 -14.17 -15.18 -31.84
C ASP A 246 -13.35 -16.43 -32.18
N ILE A 247 -12.05 -16.26 -32.43
CA ILE A 247 -11.10 -17.38 -32.65
C ILE A 247 -10.94 -18.22 -31.37
N LEU A 248 -11.15 -17.62 -30.20
CA LEU A 248 -11.04 -18.29 -28.91
C LEU A 248 -12.35 -18.93 -28.46
N LEU A 249 -13.48 -18.65 -29.11
CA LEU A 249 -14.77 -19.23 -28.72
C LEU A 249 -14.76 -20.75 -28.95
N ASP A 250 -15.37 -21.46 -28.02
CA ASP A 250 -15.62 -22.89 -28.18
C ASP A 250 -16.78 -23.08 -29.16
N ALA A 251 -16.51 -23.66 -30.33
CA ALA A 251 -17.52 -23.91 -31.36
C ALA A 251 -18.65 -24.86 -30.88
N ALA A 252 -18.42 -25.61 -29.80
CA ALA A 252 -19.41 -26.50 -29.20
C ALA A 252 -20.23 -25.84 -28.07
N ASP A 253 -19.99 -24.57 -27.75
CA ASP A 253 -20.74 -23.86 -26.71
C ASP A 253 -22.17 -23.54 -27.15
N ASP A 254 -23.12 -23.67 -26.24
CA ASP A 254 -24.55 -23.38 -26.43
C ASP A 254 -24.87 -21.86 -26.46
N GLY A 255 -23.84 -21.03 -26.46
CA GLY A 255 -23.92 -19.57 -26.46
C GLY A 255 -23.93 -18.94 -25.07
N THR A 256 -23.94 -19.73 -23.99
CA THR A 256 -23.97 -19.20 -22.62
C THR A 256 -22.67 -18.51 -22.19
N THR A 257 -21.54 -18.83 -22.83
CA THR A 257 -20.23 -18.23 -22.54
C THR A 257 -19.84 -17.12 -23.52
N ASN A 258 -20.61 -16.93 -24.59
CA ASN A 258 -20.32 -16.03 -25.70
C ASN A 258 -20.25 -14.55 -25.30
N ASN A 259 -20.76 -14.16 -24.13
CA ASN A 259 -20.70 -12.78 -23.67
C ASN A 259 -19.59 -12.48 -22.68
N PHE A 260 -18.77 -13.43 -22.19
CA PHE A 260 -17.66 -13.09 -21.28
C PHE A 260 -16.50 -12.44 -22.02
N LEU A 261 -15.98 -11.31 -21.54
CA LEU A 261 -14.89 -10.59 -22.20
C LEU A 261 -13.64 -11.47 -22.38
N LEU A 262 -13.20 -12.13 -21.30
CA LEU A 262 -11.98 -12.95 -21.28
C LEU A 262 -12.33 -14.44 -21.24
N LEU A 263 -11.69 -15.20 -22.14
CA LEU A 263 -11.90 -16.64 -22.30
C LEU A 263 -10.60 -17.42 -22.09
N THR A 264 -10.72 -18.62 -21.55
CA THR A 264 -9.63 -19.60 -21.48
C THR A 264 -9.22 -20.06 -22.88
N ASP A 265 -8.11 -20.78 -23.00
CA ASP A 265 -7.71 -21.40 -24.28
C ASP A 265 -8.71 -22.45 -24.79
N LYS A 266 -9.66 -22.86 -23.94
CA LYS A 266 -10.76 -23.77 -24.28
C LYS A 266 -12.07 -23.04 -24.59
N GLY A 267 -12.03 -21.71 -24.74
CA GLY A 267 -13.21 -20.88 -25.02
C GLY A 267 -14.23 -20.76 -23.90
N LYS A 268 -13.92 -21.24 -22.70
CA LYS A 268 -14.79 -21.11 -21.51
C LYS A 268 -14.38 -19.92 -20.63
N PRO A 269 -15.29 -19.36 -19.81
CA PRO A 269 -14.98 -18.30 -18.87
C PRO A 269 -13.98 -18.76 -17.81
N PHE A 270 -13.16 -17.84 -17.31
CA PHE A 270 -12.22 -18.17 -16.25
C PHE A 270 -12.92 -18.37 -14.89
N SER A 271 -12.63 -19.49 -14.24
CA SER A 271 -12.82 -19.62 -12.79
C SER A 271 -11.82 -18.73 -12.04
N GLY A 272 -12.09 -18.43 -10.76
CA GLY A 272 -11.19 -17.62 -9.92
C GLY A 272 -9.75 -18.17 -9.85
N PRO A 273 -9.55 -19.47 -9.56
CA PRO A 273 -8.23 -20.09 -9.57
C PRO A 273 -7.59 -20.08 -10.95
N ALA A 274 -8.34 -20.40 -12.01
CA ALA A 274 -7.81 -20.42 -13.37
C ALA A 274 -7.34 -19.03 -13.83
N PHE A 275 -8.11 -17.98 -13.53
CA PHE A 275 -7.72 -16.61 -13.84
C PHE A 275 -6.44 -16.20 -13.10
N SER A 276 -6.36 -16.53 -11.82
CA SER A 276 -5.19 -16.21 -10.99
C SER A 276 -3.92 -16.91 -11.49
N THR A 277 -4.03 -18.19 -11.86
CA THR A 277 -2.92 -18.95 -12.46
C THR A 277 -2.53 -18.40 -13.82
N HIS A 278 -3.51 -18.05 -14.66
CA HIS A 278 -3.26 -17.45 -15.97
C HIS A 278 -2.47 -16.14 -15.84
N MET A 279 -2.95 -15.20 -15.03
CA MET A 279 -2.28 -13.91 -14.83
C MET A 279 -0.89 -14.07 -14.20
N LYS A 280 -0.72 -14.99 -13.23
CA LYS A 280 0.59 -15.33 -12.66
C LYS A 280 1.57 -15.78 -13.73
N SER A 281 1.13 -16.67 -14.62
CA SER A 281 1.95 -17.17 -15.72
C SER A 281 2.33 -16.05 -16.68
N VAL A 282 1.36 -15.22 -17.09
CA VAL A 282 1.59 -14.09 -18.00
C VAL A 282 2.62 -13.13 -17.42
N PHE A 283 2.42 -12.62 -16.20
CA PHE A 283 3.38 -11.71 -15.57
C PHE A 283 4.75 -12.37 -15.33
N TYR A 284 4.79 -13.63 -14.91
CA TYR A 284 6.05 -14.36 -14.70
C TYR A 284 6.85 -14.50 -16.00
N HIS A 285 6.19 -14.77 -17.12
CA HIS A 285 6.86 -14.87 -18.41
C HIS A 285 7.39 -13.54 -18.95
N LEU A 286 6.86 -12.40 -18.49
CA LEU A 286 7.33 -11.08 -18.88
C LEU A 286 8.41 -10.55 -17.93
N THR A 287 8.25 -10.78 -16.63
CA THR A 287 9.05 -10.12 -15.59
C THR A 287 10.01 -11.06 -14.86
N GLY A 288 9.86 -12.37 -15.01
CA GLY A 288 10.54 -13.38 -14.17
C GLY A 288 10.00 -13.46 -12.74
N VAL A 289 8.96 -12.67 -12.40
CA VAL A 289 8.41 -12.55 -11.04
C VAL A 289 6.96 -13.02 -11.05
N SER A 290 6.64 -13.96 -10.16
CA SER A 290 5.25 -14.38 -9.96
C SER A 290 4.48 -13.21 -9.36
N VAL A 291 3.23 -12.98 -9.76
CA VAL A 291 2.42 -11.85 -9.28
C VAL A 291 1.20 -12.33 -8.50
N ASN A 292 0.88 -11.63 -7.42
CA ASN A 292 -0.43 -11.71 -6.80
C ASN A 292 -1.26 -10.51 -7.25
N LEU A 293 -2.40 -10.74 -7.90
CA LEU A 293 -3.25 -9.67 -8.45
C LEU A 293 -3.63 -8.61 -7.42
N HIS A 294 -3.80 -8.99 -6.15
CA HIS A 294 -4.08 -8.04 -5.07
C HIS A 294 -2.93 -7.06 -4.82
N LEU A 295 -1.69 -7.44 -5.14
CA LEU A 295 -0.52 -6.59 -5.01
C LEU A 295 -0.42 -5.55 -6.11
N LEU A 296 -1.03 -5.75 -7.29
CA LEU A 296 -1.08 -4.73 -8.35
C LEU A 296 -1.79 -3.45 -7.87
N ARG A 297 -2.82 -3.60 -7.02
CA ARG A 297 -3.48 -2.48 -6.33
C ARG A 297 -2.56 -1.79 -5.34
N SER A 298 -1.75 -2.56 -4.60
CA SER A 298 -0.77 -2.01 -3.66
C SER A 298 0.32 -1.23 -4.42
N SER A 299 0.80 -1.77 -5.54
CA SER A 299 1.78 -1.14 -6.43
C SER A 299 1.26 0.19 -6.97
N PHE A 300 0.05 0.19 -7.54
CA PHE A 300 -0.58 1.41 -8.07
C PHE A 300 -0.80 2.48 -7.01
N VAL A 301 -1.42 2.15 -5.87
CA VAL A 301 -1.67 3.13 -4.79
C VAL A 301 -0.37 3.66 -4.21
N THR A 302 0.63 2.80 -4.00
CA THR A 302 1.94 3.18 -3.47
C THR A 302 2.65 4.16 -4.41
N TYR A 303 2.65 3.87 -5.72
CA TYR A 303 3.21 4.73 -6.74
C TYR A 303 2.51 6.09 -6.78
N CYS A 304 1.18 6.09 -6.93
CA CYS A 304 0.43 7.35 -6.99
C CYS A 304 0.59 8.19 -5.73
N TYR A 305 0.54 7.59 -4.53
CA TYR A 305 0.65 8.36 -3.30
C TYR A 305 2.08 8.84 -3.02
N GLY A 306 3.09 8.18 -3.60
CA GLY A 306 4.48 8.61 -3.59
C GLY A 306 4.72 9.86 -4.43
N ASP A 307 3.85 10.14 -5.41
CA ASP A 307 3.93 11.35 -6.22
C ASP A 307 3.52 12.59 -5.42
N SER A 308 4.41 13.59 -5.38
CA SER A 308 4.17 14.90 -4.79
C SER A 308 2.96 15.64 -5.38
N GLN A 309 2.60 15.36 -6.64
CA GLN A 309 1.45 15.96 -7.31
C GLN A 309 0.12 15.27 -6.97
N CYS A 310 0.15 14.16 -6.23
CA CYS A 310 -1.04 13.43 -5.81
C CYS A 310 -1.81 14.19 -4.73
N THR A 311 -2.68 15.09 -5.19
CA THR A 311 -3.58 15.88 -4.33
C THR A 311 -4.58 15.00 -3.59
N ASP A 312 -5.17 15.55 -2.54
CA ASP A 312 -6.19 14.82 -1.78
C ASP A 312 -7.44 14.48 -2.60
N ALA A 313 -7.84 15.37 -3.52
CA ALA A 313 -8.91 15.08 -4.48
C ALA A 313 -8.55 13.91 -5.42
N MET A 314 -7.29 13.83 -5.87
CA MET A 314 -6.82 12.67 -6.64
C MET A 314 -6.85 11.39 -5.81
N LYS A 315 -6.46 11.43 -4.53
CA LYS A 315 -6.53 10.26 -3.64
C LYS A 315 -7.96 9.77 -3.46
N ASP A 316 -8.91 10.68 -3.31
CA ASP A 316 -10.34 10.33 -3.20
C ASP A 316 -10.88 9.75 -4.51
N SER A 317 -10.51 10.33 -5.66
CA SER A 317 -10.87 9.82 -6.99
C SER A 317 -10.27 8.42 -7.25
N LEU A 318 -8.98 8.22 -6.94
CA LEU A 318 -8.30 6.92 -7.02
C LEU A 318 -8.99 5.89 -6.13
N ALA A 319 -9.36 6.30 -4.92
CA ALA A 319 -10.06 5.43 -3.97
C ALA A 319 -11.43 4.99 -4.51
N SER A 320 -12.20 5.94 -5.04
CA SER A 320 -13.49 5.69 -5.68
C SER A 320 -13.36 4.72 -6.86
N ALA A 321 -12.41 4.95 -7.78
CA ALA A 321 -12.18 4.09 -8.95
C ALA A 321 -11.73 2.66 -8.57
N LEU A 322 -11.10 2.50 -7.41
CA LEU A 322 -10.74 1.20 -6.85
C LEU A 322 -11.87 0.59 -5.99
N ARG A 323 -13.02 1.25 -5.86
CA ARG A 323 -14.19 0.85 -5.07
C ARG A 323 -13.87 0.64 -3.59
N HIS A 324 -13.09 1.55 -3.00
CA HIS A 324 -12.78 1.58 -1.58
C HIS A 324 -12.77 3.00 -1.01
N THR A 325 -12.69 3.13 0.32
CA THR A 325 -12.48 4.43 0.95
C THR A 325 -11.00 4.84 0.91
N ARG A 326 -10.71 6.14 0.97
CA ARG A 326 -9.34 6.66 1.09
C ARG A 326 -8.61 6.09 2.32
N LYS A 327 -9.32 5.93 3.44
CA LYS A 327 -8.77 5.29 4.66
C LYS A 327 -8.33 3.86 4.38
N GLN A 328 -9.14 3.08 3.67
CA GLN A 328 -8.79 1.71 3.29
C GLN A 328 -7.61 1.68 2.31
N ALA A 329 -7.56 2.61 1.35
CA ALA A 329 -6.41 2.79 0.46
C ALA A 329 -5.10 2.97 1.23
N GLN A 330 -5.08 3.87 2.20
CA GLN A 330 -3.91 4.22 3.03
C GLN A 330 -3.50 3.10 3.99
N LEU A 331 -4.46 2.36 4.55
CA LEU A 331 -4.17 1.31 5.53
C LEU A 331 -3.73 0.00 4.88
N THR A 332 -4.38 -0.39 3.79
CA THR A 332 -4.22 -1.73 3.18
C THR A 332 -3.26 -1.74 1.99
N TYR A 333 -3.29 -0.70 1.15
CA TYR A 333 -2.61 -0.72 -0.15
C TYR A 333 -1.36 0.15 -0.21
N ASP A 334 -1.32 1.31 0.48
CA ASP A 334 -0.13 2.15 0.58
C ASP A 334 0.99 1.44 1.37
N ARG A 335 2.01 0.96 0.65
CA ARG A 335 3.15 0.22 1.18
C ARG A 335 4.30 1.10 1.63
N ARG A 336 4.21 2.42 1.48
CA ARG A 336 5.27 3.32 1.92
C ARG A 336 5.53 3.19 3.41
N ASN A 337 6.80 3.16 3.78
CA ASN A 337 7.26 3.15 5.15
C ASN A 337 7.11 4.54 5.81
N SER A 338 7.42 4.61 7.11
CA SER A 338 7.27 5.84 7.91
C SER A 338 8.14 6.99 7.39
N SER A 339 9.34 6.67 6.88
CA SER A 339 10.28 7.66 6.32
C SER A 339 9.78 8.22 4.99
N GLU A 340 9.38 7.33 4.07
CA GLU A 340 8.84 7.70 2.75
C GLU A 340 7.60 8.60 2.86
N LYS A 341 6.73 8.33 3.85
CA LYS A 341 5.55 9.16 4.12
C LYS A 341 5.88 10.56 4.64
N LYS A 342 7.05 10.74 5.25
CA LYS A 342 7.53 12.03 5.78
C LYS A 342 8.39 12.79 4.78
N SER A 343 8.78 12.17 3.66
CA SER A 343 9.66 12.79 2.65
C SER A 343 9.20 14.18 2.23
N LEU A 344 7.91 14.37 1.91
CA LEU A 344 7.35 15.68 1.54
C LEU A 344 7.49 16.73 2.64
N ALA A 345 7.29 16.35 3.90
CA ALA A 345 7.44 17.27 5.03
C ALA A 345 8.91 17.66 5.22
N VAL A 346 9.83 16.71 5.02
CA VAL A 346 11.28 16.97 5.07
C VAL A 346 11.69 17.89 3.92
N SER A 347 11.26 17.61 2.69
CA SER A 347 11.57 18.45 1.51
C SER A 347 11.04 19.87 1.66
N LEU A 348 9.80 20.04 2.14
CA LEU A 348 9.22 21.37 2.40
C LEU A 348 10.02 22.14 3.47
N ALA A 349 10.42 21.46 4.56
CA ALA A 349 11.23 22.09 5.59
C ALA A 349 12.60 22.54 5.06
N SER A 350 13.23 21.71 4.22
CA SER A 350 14.49 22.06 3.54
C SER A 350 14.32 23.25 2.60
N GLU A 351 13.29 23.24 1.74
CA GLU A 351 13.02 24.33 0.79
C GLU A 351 12.77 25.67 1.52
N LEU A 352 11.97 25.66 2.58
CA LEU A 352 11.73 26.86 3.40
C LEU A 352 13.02 27.37 4.06
N ALA A 353 13.87 26.46 4.53
CA ALA A 353 15.15 26.82 5.14
C ALA A 353 16.12 27.41 4.10
N GLU A 354 16.27 26.77 2.94
CA GLU A 354 17.16 27.21 1.86
C GLU A 354 16.74 28.58 1.32
N ASN A 355 15.46 28.78 1.04
CA ASN A 355 14.91 30.08 0.60
C ASN A 355 15.17 31.20 1.63
N THR A 356 15.07 30.88 2.93
CA THR A 356 15.35 31.83 4.01
C THR A 356 16.84 32.15 4.09
N ILE A 357 17.71 31.13 3.99
CA ILE A 357 19.17 31.30 4.01
C ILE A 357 19.61 32.16 2.82
N GLU A 358 19.10 31.88 1.62
CA GLU A 358 19.43 32.62 0.41
C GLU A 358 19.01 34.10 0.55
N SER A 359 17.78 34.36 0.99
CA SER A 359 17.28 35.72 1.27
C SER A 359 18.12 36.48 2.30
N LEU A 360 18.55 35.82 3.38
CA LEU A 360 19.42 36.41 4.40
C LEU A 360 20.84 36.68 3.87
N SER A 361 21.35 35.83 2.98
CA SER A 361 22.67 35.99 2.36
C SER A 361 22.71 37.06 1.27
N ALA A 362 21.58 37.32 0.62
CA ALA A 362 21.43 38.33 -0.44
C ALA A 362 21.16 39.75 0.09
N GLN A 363 20.93 39.93 1.39
CA GLN A 363 20.86 41.27 1.97
C GLN A 363 22.25 41.93 1.88
N PRO A 364 22.36 43.17 1.38
CA PRO A 364 23.63 43.89 1.37
C PRO A 364 24.20 43.92 2.78
N SER A 365 25.45 43.47 2.94
CA SER A 365 26.27 43.64 4.15
C SER A 365 26.55 45.12 4.47
N ASP A 366 26.07 46.03 3.63
CA ASP A 366 26.11 47.47 3.78
C ASP A 366 25.26 47.94 4.96
N ARG A 367 25.84 47.86 6.16
CA ARG A 367 25.75 48.86 7.26
C ARG A 367 26.40 48.43 8.58
N ASN A 368 27.04 47.26 8.66
CA ASN A 368 27.89 46.88 9.81
C ASN A 368 29.37 47.24 9.57
N ALA A 369 29.67 48.33 8.87
CA ALA A 369 31.03 48.78 8.65
C ALA A 369 31.74 48.98 10.00
N GLY A 370 32.56 48.00 10.41
CA GLY A 370 33.40 48.04 11.62
C GLY A 370 33.00 47.11 12.78
N LEU A 371 31.92 46.32 12.67
CA LEU A 371 31.55 45.36 13.73
C LEU A 371 31.67 43.93 13.22
N ASP A 372 32.65 43.20 13.73
CA ASP A 372 32.90 41.80 13.41
C ASP A 372 32.66 40.90 14.63
N LYS A 373 32.50 39.60 14.37
CA LYS A 373 32.54 38.59 15.42
C LYS A 373 33.84 38.71 16.20
N GLY A 374 33.74 38.86 17.52
CA GLY A 374 34.88 39.04 18.40
C GLY A 374 35.28 40.49 18.67
N SER A 375 34.69 41.48 17.98
CA SER A 375 34.89 42.90 18.28
C SER A 375 34.40 43.27 19.69
N TRP A 376 35.11 44.19 20.33
CA TRP A 376 34.70 44.82 21.58
C TRP A 376 33.75 45.98 21.31
N VAL A 377 32.66 46.05 22.06
CA VAL A 377 31.68 47.14 21.99
C VAL A 377 31.33 47.66 23.37
N ALA A 378 31.05 48.96 23.45
CA ALA A 378 30.44 49.58 24.62
C ALA A 378 28.94 49.74 24.36
N LEU A 379 28.11 49.12 25.22
CA LEU A 379 26.65 49.14 25.13
C LEU A 379 26.11 50.06 26.21
N THR A 380 25.36 51.08 25.82
CA THR A 380 24.59 51.92 26.76
C THR A 380 23.31 51.20 27.16
N VAL A 381 23.12 51.02 28.47
CA VAL A 381 21.88 50.44 29.02
C VAL A 381 20.74 51.45 28.87
N GLU A 382 19.52 50.95 28.61
CA GLU A 382 18.32 51.79 28.56
C GLU A 382 18.14 52.54 29.90
N GLY A 383 17.96 53.87 29.83
CA GLY A 383 17.95 54.76 31.00
C GLY A 383 19.33 55.28 31.45
N SER A 384 20.42 54.92 30.77
CA SER A 384 21.73 55.56 30.95
C SER A 384 21.65 57.04 30.56
N THR A 385 22.20 57.92 31.39
CA THR A 385 22.22 59.36 31.15
C THR A 385 23.65 59.88 31.27
N LEU A 386 23.92 61.07 30.72
CA LEU A 386 25.22 61.74 30.87
C LEU A 386 25.63 61.93 32.35
N ALA A 387 24.65 62.16 33.24
CA ALA A 387 24.89 62.35 34.67
C ALA A 387 25.09 61.04 35.45
N ASN A 388 24.57 59.92 34.94
CA ASN A 388 24.75 58.60 35.54
C ASN A 388 24.99 57.57 34.42
N PRO A 389 26.23 57.49 33.89
CA PRO A 389 26.53 56.63 32.77
C PRO A 389 26.49 55.16 33.19
N ASN A 390 25.59 54.40 32.57
CA ASN A 390 25.50 52.95 32.70
C ASN A 390 25.91 52.30 31.38
N ILE A 391 27.16 51.84 31.33
CA ILE A 391 27.80 51.27 30.14
C ILE A 391 28.24 49.84 30.46
N LEU A 392 27.98 48.94 29.51
CA LEU A 392 28.47 47.57 29.53
C LEU A 392 29.55 47.41 28.46
N LEU A 393 30.72 46.92 28.82
CA LEU A 393 31.70 46.44 27.85
C LEU A 393 31.35 45.00 27.49
N ALA A 394 31.20 44.72 26.20
CA ALA A 394 30.81 43.40 25.73
C ALA A 394 31.63 42.96 24.51
N ARG A 395 31.75 41.65 24.31
CA ARG A 395 32.40 41.07 23.13
C ARG A 395 31.35 40.38 22.27
N ILE A 396 31.28 40.77 20.99
CA ILE A 396 30.29 40.22 20.04
C ILE A 396 30.58 38.74 19.80
N GLN A 397 29.58 37.89 20.01
CA GLN A 397 29.64 36.46 19.68
C GLN A 397 29.05 36.19 18.29
N ASN A 398 27.84 36.68 18.02
CA ASN A 398 27.21 36.57 16.71
C ASN A 398 26.43 37.86 16.40
N LEU A 399 26.47 38.30 15.14
CA LEU A 399 25.59 39.33 14.63
C LEU A 399 24.33 38.65 14.09
N MET A 400 23.16 39.18 14.47
CA MET A 400 21.87 38.66 14.07
C MET A 400 21.13 39.69 13.18
N PRO A 401 20.21 39.23 12.33
CA PRO A 401 19.37 40.12 11.53
C PRO A 401 18.62 41.16 12.38
N GLY A 402 18.34 42.33 11.80
CA GLY A 402 17.57 43.39 12.48
C GLY A 402 18.33 44.16 13.56
N ARG A 403 19.65 44.36 13.40
CA ARG A 403 20.53 45.10 14.34
C ARG A 403 20.59 44.48 15.73
N LYS A 404 20.50 43.17 15.82
CA LYS A 404 20.67 42.44 17.08
C LYS A 404 22.05 41.80 17.10
N ALA A 405 22.67 41.72 18.27
CA ALA A 405 23.91 41.00 18.46
C ALA A 405 23.79 40.13 19.71
N SER A 406 24.28 38.91 19.65
CA SER A 406 24.55 38.13 20.85
C SER A 406 25.96 38.45 21.33
N VAL A 407 26.12 38.64 22.64
CA VAL A 407 27.41 38.91 23.27
C VAL A 407 27.84 37.70 24.08
N LEU A 408 29.13 37.34 23.97
CA LEU A 408 29.69 36.20 24.68
C LEU A 408 29.72 36.46 26.19
N TRP A 409 29.96 37.72 26.54
CA TRP A 409 30.20 38.19 27.88
C TRP A 409 30.00 39.71 27.90
N PHE A 410 29.56 40.24 29.05
CA PHE A 410 29.54 41.66 29.32
C PHE A 410 29.98 41.95 30.76
N LYS A 411 30.55 43.14 30.99
CA LYS A 411 30.86 43.67 32.32
C LYS A 411 30.42 45.12 32.42
N ALA A 412 29.70 45.44 33.50
CA ALA A 412 29.38 46.81 33.85
C ALA A 412 30.65 47.55 34.26
N THR A 413 30.86 48.76 33.74
CA THR A 413 32.05 49.57 34.05
C THR A 413 31.92 50.37 35.36
N ALA A 414 31.10 49.91 36.31
CA ALA A 414 30.89 50.62 37.57
C ALA A 414 31.94 50.21 38.62
N GLU A 415 32.98 51.03 38.78
CA GLU A 415 33.51 51.34 40.10
C GLU A 415 33.47 52.87 40.27
N LYS A 416 32.56 53.33 41.13
CA LYS A 416 32.63 54.67 41.71
C LYS A 416 33.86 54.69 42.62
N GLY A 417 34.91 55.35 42.18
CA GLY A 417 36.15 55.53 42.94
C GLY A 417 36.99 56.66 42.37
N LEU A 418 36.48 57.90 42.50
CA LEU A 418 37.27 59.11 42.73
C LEU A 418 36.44 60.04 43.61
#